data_AF-A0AAU8H0F3-F1
#
_entry.id   AF-A0AAU8H0F3-F1
#
_cell.length_a   1.000
_cell.length_b   1.000
_cell.length_c   1.000
_cell.angle_alpha   90.00
_cell.angle_beta   90.00
_cell.angle_gamma   90.00
#
_symmetry.space_group_name_H-M   'P 1'
#
loop_
_entity.id
_entity.type
_entity.pdbx_description
1 polymer ?
#
loop_
_entity_poly.entity_id
_entity_poly.type
_entity_poly.pdbx_seq_one_letter_code
_entity_poly.pdbx_strand_id
1 'polypeptide(L)'
;MKASETKIQPILEGTKQYVVPLFQRSYDWGNNEWEILWNDILELYEMENPRTHFLGSIVTMPTTSVPEGVTKYLLIDGQQRLTTLFIILALIRDKSPRLADEITNTLLTNPYKQGIDYLKLLPTNVDRDIFEKLIRYGYNEIEEINNSHNIYKAYKYFERKLSNDNFDIERIKNLIINNLIVVSIVLDRDDNPHLVFESLNAKGRALTQSDLIRNYFLMKIHINDQEKIYSEYWKPMQDSLSENLTEFIRHYLMKNGKQVKKMKFTLH
;
A
#
# COMPACT_ATOMS: atom_id res chain seq x y z
N MET A 1 -8.83 -7.64 18.62
CA MET A 1 -7.63 -6.87 18.21
C MET A 1 -6.42 -7.17 19.09
N LYS A 2 -5.25 -7.41 18.48
CA LYS A 2 -3.93 -7.53 19.15
C LYS A 2 -2.96 -6.48 18.60
N ALA A 3 -2.19 -5.81 19.45
CA ALA A 3 -1.17 -4.85 19.04
C ALA A 3 0.19 -5.25 19.60
N SER A 4 1.23 -5.22 18.77
CA SER A 4 2.60 -5.52 19.16
C SER A 4 3.59 -4.71 18.33
N GLU A 5 4.67 -4.27 18.97
CA GLU A 5 5.83 -3.75 18.24
C GLU A 5 6.48 -4.87 17.42
N THR A 6 6.80 -4.59 16.16
CA THR A 6 7.51 -5.51 15.27
C THR A 6 8.47 -4.76 14.38
N LYS A 7 9.60 -5.39 14.04
CA LYS A 7 10.46 -4.94 12.93
C LYS A 7 9.73 -5.10 11.60
N ILE A 8 10.25 -4.47 10.55
CA ILE A 8 9.77 -4.66 9.18
C ILE A 8 10.12 -6.07 8.65
N GLN A 9 11.24 -6.66 9.06
CA GLN A 9 11.66 -8.00 8.61
C GLN A 9 10.53 -9.05 8.65
N PRO A 10 9.87 -9.29 9.80
CA PRO A 10 8.88 -10.34 9.88
C PRO A 10 7.60 -9.97 9.13
N ILE A 11 7.43 -8.72 8.66
CA ILE A 11 6.34 -8.27 7.78
C ILE A 11 6.68 -8.62 6.33
N LEU A 12 7.92 -8.42 5.88
CA LEU A 12 8.33 -8.68 4.50
C LEU A 12 8.63 -10.15 4.22
N GLU A 13 9.19 -10.88 5.18
CA GLU A 13 9.64 -12.27 4.98
C GLU A 13 8.52 -13.33 5.11
N GLY A 14 8.80 -14.55 4.68
CA GLY A 14 7.86 -15.69 4.75
C GLY A 14 6.83 -15.74 3.62
N THR A 15 6.04 -16.82 3.57
CA THR A 15 5.03 -17.07 2.52
C THR A 15 3.69 -16.44 2.88
N LYS A 16 3.56 -15.16 2.56
CA LYS A 16 2.36 -14.37 2.85
C LYS A 16 2.18 -13.24 1.85
N GLN A 17 0.98 -12.65 1.87
CA GLN A 17 0.62 -11.55 1.01
C GLN A 17 -0.22 -10.53 1.77
N TYR A 18 0.12 -9.26 1.60
CA TYR A 18 -0.66 -8.12 2.05
C TYR A 18 -1.50 -7.62 0.88
N VAL A 19 -2.81 -7.70 1.01
CA VAL A 19 -3.76 -7.26 0.00
C VAL A 19 -4.30 -5.90 0.41
N VAL A 20 -4.06 -4.89 -0.40
CA VAL A 20 -4.69 -3.58 -0.23
C VAL A 20 -6.12 -3.68 -0.74
N PRO A 21 -7.13 -3.46 0.11
CA PRO A 21 -8.52 -3.47 -0.34
C PRO A 21 -8.78 -2.45 -1.46
N LEU A 22 -9.64 -2.79 -2.42
CA LEU A 22 -9.97 -1.93 -3.57
C LEU A 22 -10.63 -0.59 -3.21
N PHE A 23 -11.12 -0.50 -1.97
CA PHE A 23 -11.69 0.71 -1.42
C PHE A 23 -10.65 1.71 -0.87
N GLN A 24 -9.40 1.27 -0.69
CA GLN A 24 -8.32 2.18 -0.34
C GLN A 24 -8.00 3.12 -1.51
N ARG A 25 -7.41 4.28 -1.20
CA ARG A 25 -6.81 5.14 -2.23
C ARG A 25 -5.56 4.48 -2.83
N SER A 26 -5.26 4.86 -4.06
CA SER A 26 -4.01 4.53 -4.73
C SER A 26 -2.79 5.13 -4.02
N TYR A 27 -1.59 4.78 -4.49
CA TYR A 27 -0.35 5.35 -3.99
C TYR A 27 -0.26 6.86 -4.27
N ASP A 28 -0.05 7.63 -3.21
CA ASP A 28 -0.27 9.08 -3.19
C ASP A 28 0.72 9.83 -2.27
N TRP A 29 1.68 9.13 -1.67
CA TRP A 29 2.85 9.79 -1.08
C TRP A 29 3.61 10.56 -2.15
N GLY A 30 4.10 11.75 -1.79
CA GLY A 30 4.89 12.63 -2.64
C GLY A 30 6.22 13.01 -1.99
N ASN A 31 6.86 14.05 -2.53
CA ASN A 31 8.21 14.44 -2.11
C ASN A 31 8.37 14.66 -0.60
N ASN A 32 7.37 15.24 0.07
CA ASN A 32 7.46 15.51 1.50
C ASN A 32 7.54 14.21 2.31
N GLU A 33 6.65 13.26 2.03
CA GLU A 33 6.64 11.97 2.74
C GLU A 33 7.88 11.14 2.38
N TRP A 34 8.33 11.19 1.13
CA TRP A 34 9.55 10.50 0.71
C TRP A 34 10.80 11.07 1.39
N GLU A 35 10.91 12.38 1.52
CA GLU A 35 12.03 13.05 2.19
C GLU A 35 12.07 12.73 3.68
N ILE A 36 10.91 12.69 4.35
CA ILE A 36 10.82 12.28 5.76
C ILE A 36 11.32 10.86 5.93
N LEU A 37 10.80 9.90 5.16
CA LEU A 37 11.24 8.50 5.23
C LEU A 37 12.72 8.35 4.89
N TRP A 38 13.20 9.11 3.91
CA TRP A 38 14.61 9.07 3.53
C TRP A 38 15.53 9.57 4.64
N ASN A 39 15.19 10.70 5.25
CA ASN A 39 15.96 11.27 6.35
C ASN A 39 15.97 10.35 7.57
N ASP A 40 14.84 9.71 7.89
CA ASP A 40 14.76 8.68 8.94
C ASP A 40 15.76 7.53 8.70
N ILE A 41 15.89 7.08 7.44
CA ILE A 41 16.86 6.03 7.06
C ILE A 41 18.29 6.56 7.11
N LEU A 42 18.53 7.80 6.66
CA LEU A 42 19.86 8.42 6.67
C LEU A 42 20.38 8.65 8.09
N GLU A 43 19.53 9.11 9.01
CA GLU A 43 19.91 9.28 10.41
C GLU A 43 20.43 7.96 11.00
N LEU A 44 19.79 6.83 10.68
CA LEU A 44 20.26 5.52 11.09
C LEU A 44 21.54 5.10 10.36
N TYR A 45 21.68 5.47 9.09
CA TYR A 45 22.85 5.14 8.28
C TYR A 45 24.12 5.81 8.82
N GLU A 46 24.04 7.04 9.30
CA GLU A 46 25.19 7.79 9.85
C GLU A 46 25.66 7.29 11.22
N MET A 47 24.83 6.50 11.93
CA MET A 47 25.19 5.95 13.24
C MET A 47 26.12 4.73 13.11
N GLU A 48 27.19 4.67 13.91
CA GLU A 48 28.04 3.48 13.99
C GLU A 48 27.26 2.25 14.49
N ASN A 49 26.38 2.45 15.47
CA ASN A 49 25.49 1.44 16.03
C ASN A 49 24.02 1.90 15.90
N PRO A 50 23.35 1.57 14.79
CA PRO A 50 22.00 2.08 14.51
C PRO A 50 20.98 1.58 15.53
N ARG A 51 20.22 2.50 16.12
CA ARG A 51 19.06 2.19 16.97
C ARG A 51 17.86 1.75 16.13
N THR A 52 16.74 1.42 16.78
CA THR A 52 15.46 1.23 16.08
C THR A 52 14.77 2.56 15.82
N HIS A 53 14.06 2.67 14.70
CA HIS A 53 13.27 3.84 14.33
C HIS A 53 11.82 3.48 14.06
N PHE A 54 10.90 4.27 14.62
CA PHE A 54 9.47 4.01 14.54
C PHE A 54 8.84 4.65 13.29
N LEU A 55 8.30 3.82 12.40
CA LEU A 55 7.65 4.26 11.16
C LEU A 55 6.13 4.47 11.28
N GLY A 56 5.52 4.23 12.44
CA GLY A 56 4.06 4.27 12.61
C GLY A 56 3.42 2.89 12.77
N SER A 57 2.11 2.81 12.53
CA SER A 57 1.32 1.58 12.71
C SER A 57 1.01 0.88 11.38
N ILE A 58 0.92 -0.45 11.39
CA ILE A 58 0.35 -1.22 10.28
C ILE A 58 -0.84 -1.99 10.82
N VAL A 59 -2.00 -1.81 10.18
CA VAL A 59 -3.25 -2.46 10.60
C VAL A 59 -3.63 -3.49 9.57
N THR A 60 -3.82 -4.72 10.03
CA THR A 60 -4.09 -5.87 9.16
C THR A 60 -5.21 -6.73 9.70
N MET A 61 -5.89 -7.44 8.81
CA MET A 61 -6.89 -8.43 9.17
C MET A 61 -6.60 -9.74 8.42
N PRO A 62 -6.43 -10.88 9.11
CA PRO A 62 -6.23 -12.16 8.45
C PRO A 62 -7.44 -12.51 7.60
N THR A 63 -7.21 -12.93 6.36
CA THR A 63 -8.28 -13.47 5.50
C THR A 63 -8.38 -14.98 5.68
N THR A 64 -9.51 -15.58 5.30
CA THR A 64 -9.69 -17.04 5.31
C THR A 64 -8.63 -17.70 4.44
N SER A 65 -7.74 -18.45 5.11
CA SER A 65 -6.61 -19.14 4.50
C SER A 65 -7.09 -20.41 3.79
N VAL A 66 -6.61 -20.65 2.58
CA VAL A 66 -6.71 -21.97 1.92
C VAL A 66 -5.54 -22.83 2.41
N PRO A 67 -5.72 -24.13 2.71
CA PRO A 67 -4.67 -24.98 3.31
C PRO A 67 -3.34 -25.05 2.54
N GLU A 68 -3.35 -24.86 1.22
CA GLU A 68 -2.16 -24.88 0.35
C GLU A 68 -1.78 -23.48 -0.21
N GLY A 69 -2.47 -22.43 0.26
CA GLY A 69 -2.37 -21.07 -0.25
C GLY A 69 -1.31 -20.19 0.41
N VAL A 70 -1.17 -18.96 -0.09
CA VAL A 70 -0.44 -17.90 0.61
C VAL A 70 -1.30 -17.39 1.77
N THR A 71 -0.71 -17.19 2.95
CA THR A 71 -1.44 -16.54 4.04
C THR A 71 -1.68 -15.07 3.68
N LYS A 72 -2.94 -14.69 3.48
CA LYS A 72 -3.33 -13.36 3.03
C LYS A 72 -3.81 -12.50 4.19
N TYR A 73 -3.30 -11.27 4.25
CA TYR A 73 -3.67 -10.24 5.21
C TYR A 73 -4.26 -9.05 4.45
N LEU A 74 -5.48 -8.64 4.81
CA LEU A 74 -6.05 -7.41 4.31
C LEU A 74 -5.35 -6.23 5.00
N LEU A 75 -4.73 -5.34 4.23
CA LEU A 75 -3.97 -4.19 4.73
C LEU A 75 -4.90 -2.98 4.88
N ILE A 76 -5.33 -2.71 6.11
CA ILE A 76 -6.30 -1.67 6.45
C ILE A 76 -5.63 -0.31 6.61
N ASP A 77 -4.41 -0.26 7.13
CA ASP A 77 -3.63 0.96 7.24
C ASP A 77 -2.13 0.66 7.18
N GLY A 78 -1.34 1.66 6.78
CA GLY A 78 0.10 1.53 6.52
C GLY A 78 0.44 1.19 5.06
N GLN A 79 -0.54 1.20 4.17
CA GLN A 79 -0.34 0.89 2.75
C GLN A 79 0.71 1.77 2.06
N GLN A 80 0.69 3.08 2.28
CA GLN A 80 1.61 4.01 1.61
C GLN A 80 3.06 3.73 2.02
N ARG A 81 3.31 3.62 3.33
CA ARG A 81 4.61 3.28 3.92
C ARG A 81 5.14 1.96 3.39
N LEU A 82 4.31 0.91 3.44
CA LEU A 82 4.73 -0.41 3.00
C LEU A 82 5.04 -0.42 1.49
N THR A 83 4.20 0.20 0.66
CA THR A 83 4.48 0.36 -0.77
C THR A 83 5.80 1.07 -1.02
N THR A 84 6.11 2.16 -0.30
CA THR A 84 7.38 2.88 -0.47
C THR A 84 8.59 2.03 -0.09
N LEU A 85 8.51 1.24 1.00
CA LEU A 85 9.59 0.31 1.35
C LEU A 85 9.82 -0.75 0.27
N PHE A 86 8.75 -1.30 -0.32
CA PHE A 86 8.85 -2.21 -1.47
C PHE A 86 9.52 -1.54 -2.68
N ILE A 87 9.20 -0.27 -2.97
CA ILE A 87 9.83 0.48 -4.07
C ILE A 87 11.34 0.66 -3.81
N ILE A 88 11.73 1.03 -2.59
CA ILE A 88 13.16 1.18 -2.24
C ILE A 88 13.88 -0.17 -2.35
N LEU A 89 13.28 -1.26 -1.88
CA LEU A 89 13.87 -2.60 -2.00
C LEU A 89 13.99 -3.06 -3.46
N ALA A 90 13.00 -2.77 -4.31
CA ALA A 90 13.07 -3.02 -5.75
C ALA A 90 14.21 -2.23 -6.41
N LEU A 91 14.38 -0.95 -6.05
CA LEU A 91 15.51 -0.13 -6.49
C LEU A 91 16.86 -0.72 -6.05
N ILE A 92 16.98 -1.16 -4.79
CA ILE A 92 18.21 -1.80 -4.29
C ILE A 92 18.53 -3.07 -5.09
N ARG A 93 17.52 -3.91 -5.34
CA ARG A 93 17.65 -5.10 -6.20
C ARG A 93 18.15 -4.72 -7.60
N ASP A 94 17.56 -3.70 -8.21
CA ASP A 94 17.91 -3.25 -9.57
C ASP A 94 19.33 -2.69 -9.66
N LYS A 95 19.85 -2.10 -8.57
CA LYS A 95 21.21 -1.55 -8.50
C LYS A 95 22.28 -2.54 -8.03
N SER A 96 21.90 -3.66 -7.40
CA SER A 96 22.84 -4.60 -6.81
C SER A 96 22.58 -6.03 -7.28
N PRO A 97 23.26 -6.48 -8.36
CA PRO A 97 23.16 -7.86 -8.84
C PRO A 97 23.45 -8.91 -7.76
N ARG A 98 24.33 -8.59 -6.79
CA ARG A 98 24.66 -9.49 -5.67
C ARG A 98 23.48 -9.73 -4.73
N LEU A 99 22.64 -8.73 -4.52
CA LEU A 99 21.49 -8.79 -3.61
C LEU A 99 20.18 -9.15 -4.33
N ALA A 100 20.20 -9.20 -5.66
CA ALA A 100 18.98 -9.24 -6.46
C ALA A 100 18.13 -10.49 -6.18
N ASP A 101 18.76 -11.66 -6.14
CA ASP A 101 18.07 -12.93 -5.87
C ASP A 101 17.52 -13.00 -4.44
N GLU A 102 18.29 -12.52 -3.46
CA GLU A 102 17.86 -12.47 -2.07
C GLU A 102 16.62 -11.59 -1.95
N ILE A 103 16.71 -10.32 -2.37
CA ILE A 103 15.62 -9.35 -2.22
C ILE A 103 14.37 -9.81 -2.96
N THR A 104 14.52 -10.33 -4.18
CA THR A 104 13.38 -10.82 -4.97
C THR A 104 12.66 -11.94 -4.24
N ASN A 105 13.39 -12.99 -3.88
CA ASN A 105 12.79 -14.23 -3.40
C ASN A 105 12.41 -14.20 -1.91
N THR A 106 13.03 -13.33 -1.10
CA THR A 106 12.76 -13.27 0.35
C THR A 106 11.88 -12.08 0.74
N LEU A 107 11.95 -10.95 0.04
CA LEU A 107 11.30 -9.69 0.47
C LEU A 107 10.18 -9.22 -0.45
N LEU A 108 10.31 -9.39 -1.77
CA LEU A 108 9.37 -8.82 -2.73
C LEU A 108 8.31 -9.83 -3.20
N THR A 109 8.67 -11.10 -3.33
CA THR A 109 7.83 -12.11 -3.99
C THR A 109 7.67 -13.40 -3.18
N ASN A 110 6.63 -14.16 -3.51
CA ASN A 110 6.46 -15.55 -3.13
C ASN A 110 6.87 -16.42 -4.34
N PRO A 111 8.14 -16.85 -4.43
CA PRO A 111 8.72 -17.34 -5.69
C PRO A 111 8.04 -18.59 -6.27
N TYR A 112 7.39 -19.40 -5.42
CA TYR A 112 6.71 -20.63 -5.83
C TYR A 112 5.20 -20.46 -6.08
N LYS A 113 4.70 -19.22 -6.13
CA LYS A 113 3.28 -18.91 -6.31
C LYS A 113 3.05 -18.25 -7.66
N GLN A 114 1.83 -18.42 -8.18
CA GLN A 114 1.44 -17.99 -9.53
C GLN A 114 0.41 -16.87 -9.49
N GLY A 115 0.28 -16.15 -10.60
CA GLY A 115 -0.65 -15.02 -10.74
C GLY A 115 -0.41 -13.96 -9.66
N ILE A 116 -1.50 -13.45 -9.07
CA ILE A 116 -1.43 -12.40 -8.05
C ILE A 116 -0.71 -12.84 -6.77
N ASP A 117 -0.73 -14.13 -6.43
CA ASP A 117 -0.12 -14.67 -5.20
C ASP A 117 1.41 -14.61 -5.21
N TYR A 118 2.01 -14.40 -6.39
CA TYR A 118 3.44 -14.16 -6.55
C TYR A 118 3.91 -12.88 -5.84
N LEU A 119 3.08 -11.85 -5.76
CA LEU A 119 3.45 -10.59 -5.11
C LEU A 119 3.21 -10.67 -3.61
N LYS A 120 4.15 -10.18 -2.78
CA LYS A 120 3.91 -10.06 -1.33
C LYS A 120 3.06 -8.86 -0.94
N LEU A 121 3.01 -7.84 -1.78
CA LEU A 121 2.10 -6.72 -1.65
C LEU A 121 1.26 -6.64 -2.93
N LEU A 122 -0.06 -6.74 -2.77
CA LEU A 122 -1.01 -6.56 -3.86
C LEU A 122 -1.69 -5.20 -3.67
N PRO A 123 -1.28 -4.15 -4.40
CA PRO A 123 -1.86 -2.82 -4.24
C PRO A 123 -3.24 -2.73 -4.91
N THR A 124 -3.85 -1.54 -4.84
CA THR A 124 -5.12 -1.25 -5.54
C THR A 124 -4.99 -1.45 -7.05
N ASN A 125 -6.12 -1.63 -7.74
CA ASN A 125 -6.14 -1.85 -9.19
C ASN A 125 -5.46 -0.73 -9.99
N VAL A 126 -5.48 0.51 -9.49
CA VAL A 126 -4.84 1.67 -10.15
C VAL A 126 -3.33 1.49 -10.20
N ASP A 127 -2.73 1.02 -9.11
CA ASP A 127 -1.28 0.88 -8.97
C ASP A 127 -0.75 -0.49 -9.41
N ARG A 128 -1.63 -1.48 -9.60
CA ARG A 128 -1.26 -2.89 -9.72
C ARG A 128 -0.35 -3.19 -10.90
N ASP A 129 -0.69 -2.69 -12.09
CA ASP A 129 0.09 -2.98 -13.31
C ASP A 129 1.54 -2.47 -13.20
N ILE A 130 1.70 -1.20 -12.83
CA ILE A 130 3.03 -0.60 -12.69
C ILE A 130 3.81 -1.21 -11.52
N PHE A 131 3.16 -1.50 -10.39
CA PHE A 131 3.81 -2.14 -9.26
C PHE A 131 4.26 -3.56 -9.61
N GLU A 132 3.40 -4.36 -10.24
CA GLU A 132 3.73 -5.72 -10.64
C GLU A 132 4.91 -5.75 -11.61
N LYS A 133 4.95 -4.87 -12.60
CA LYS A 133 6.06 -4.80 -13.55
C LYS A 133 7.36 -4.37 -12.89
N LEU A 134 7.32 -3.37 -12.00
CA LEU A 134 8.48 -2.99 -11.19
C LEU A 134 9.01 -4.20 -10.40
N ILE A 135 8.12 -4.94 -9.73
CA ILE A 135 8.53 -6.07 -8.89
C ILE A 135 9.01 -7.27 -9.72
N ARG A 136 8.41 -7.56 -10.87
CA ARG A 136 8.78 -8.73 -11.69
C ARG A 136 10.00 -8.50 -12.56
N TYR A 137 10.12 -7.32 -13.14
CA TYR A 137 11.01 -7.07 -14.27
C TYR A 137 11.95 -5.89 -14.06
N GLY A 138 11.73 -5.09 -13.01
CA GLY A 138 12.57 -3.94 -12.67
C GLY A 138 12.16 -2.66 -13.37
N TYR A 139 12.97 -1.63 -13.16
CA TYR A 139 12.72 -0.27 -13.62
C TYR A 139 12.42 -0.13 -15.13
N ASN A 140 13.13 -0.87 -15.99
CA ASN A 140 13.03 -0.69 -17.44
C ASN A 140 11.60 -0.88 -17.95
N GLU A 141 10.82 -1.80 -17.36
CA GLU A 141 9.43 -2.06 -17.78
C GLU A 141 8.43 -0.98 -17.30
N ILE A 142 8.77 -0.18 -16.29
CA ILE A 142 7.89 0.90 -15.80
C ILE A 142 8.21 2.26 -16.40
N GLU A 143 9.39 2.41 -17.01
CA GLU A 143 9.77 3.60 -17.77
C GLU A 143 8.82 3.82 -18.96
N GLU A 144 8.33 2.74 -19.57
CA GLU A 144 7.48 2.77 -20.77
C GLU A 144 6.01 3.12 -20.49
N ILE A 145 5.54 2.99 -19.23
CA ILE A 145 4.09 2.94 -18.95
C ILE A 145 3.54 4.30 -18.59
N ASN A 146 4.18 5.02 -17.67
CA ASN A 146 3.71 6.34 -17.24
C ASN A 146 4.69 7.06 -16.31
N ASN A 147 5.50 7.97 -16.83
CA ASN A 147 6.40 8.82 -16.03
C ASN A 147 5.66 9.75 -15.04
N SER A 148 4.34 9.90 -15.18
CA SER A 148 3.52 10.72 -14.30
C SER A 148 2.96 9.95 -13.09
N HIS A 149 3.07 8.62 -13.06
CA HIS A 149 2.58 7.81 -11.96
C HIS A 149 3.45 7.96 -10.71
N ASN A 150 2.83 8.00 -9.51
CA ASN A 150 3.56 8.26 -8.26
C ASN A 150 4.57 7.16 -7.89
N ILE A 151 4.30 5.90 -8.24
CA ILE A 151 5.27 4.79 -8.05
C ILE A 151 6.55 5.04 -8.85
N TYR A 152 6.42 5.42 -10.13
CA TYR A 152 7.56 5.78 -10.97
C TYR A 152 8.31 6.97 -10.37
N LYS A 153 7.60 8.03 -9.97
CA LYS A 153 8.20 9.23 -9.36
C LYS A 153 8.95 8.91 -8.07
N ALA A 154 8.38 8.06 -7.22
CA ALA A 154 9.03 7.59 -5.99
C ALA A 154 10.31 6.82 -6.31
N TYR A 155 10.27 5.87 -7.25
CA TYR A 155 11.47 5.15 -7.70
C TYR A 155 12.56 6.13 -8.15
N LYS A 156 12.25 7.08 -9.06
CA LYS A 156 13.21 8.09 -9.54
C LYS A 156 13.70 9.04 -8.45
N TYR A 157 12.88 9.29 -7.43
CA TYR A 157 13.27 10.12 -6.30
C TYR A 157 14.34 9.41 -5.47
N PHE A 158 14.08 8.17 -5.03
CA PHE A 158 15.04 7.40 -4.24
C PHE A 158 16.28 7.00 -5.05
N GLU A 159 16.13 6.76 -6.35
CA GLU A 159 17.27 6.54 -7.25
C GLU A 159 18.21 7.74 -7.24
N ARG A 160 17.67 8.96 -7.33
CA ARG A 160 18.49 10.18 -7.27
C ARG A 160 19.18 10.33 -5.92
N LYS A 161 18.48 10.07 -4.81
CA LYS A 161 19.07 10.10 -3.47
C LYS A 161 20.22 9.11 -3.34
N LEU A 162 20.04 7.86 -3.79
CA LEU A 162 21.08 6.83 -3.79
C LEU A 162 22.24 7.12 -4.75
N SER A 163 22.03 7.89 -5.82
CA SER A 163 23.10 8.18 -6.80
C SER A 163 23.95 9.38 -6.40
N ASN A 164 23.39 10.29 -5.61
CA ASN A 164 24.07 11.54 -5.24
C ASN A 164 25.21 11.31 -4.24
N ASP A 165 25.08 10.31 -3.39
CA ASP A 165 26.12 9.93 -2.44
C ASP A 165 26.48 8.44 -2.65
N ASN A 166 27.74 8.09 -2.47
CA ASN A 166 28.24 6.72 -2.67
C ASN A 166 27.84 5.80 -1.48
N PHE A 167 26.53 5.60 -1.29
CA PHE A 167 25.97 4.82 -0.19
C PHE A 167 26.28 3.32 -0.33
N ASP A 168 26.54 2.67 0.79
CA ASP A 168 26.50 1.22 0.89
C ASP A 168 25.04 0.75 0.86
N ILE A 169 24.63 0.26 -0.31
CA ILE A 169 23.25 -0.17 -0.56
C ILE A 169 22.88 -1.40 0.29
N GLU A 170 23.84 -2.27 0.63
CA GLU A 170 23.60 -3.42 1.50
C GLU A 170 23.29 -2.97 2.93
N ARG A 171 24.03 -1.96 3.42
CA ARG A 171 23.74 -1.33 4.71
C ARG A 171 22.34 -0.72 4.74
N ILE A 172 21.91 -0.01 3.70
CA ILE A 172 20.55 0.55 3.61
C ILE A 172 19.49 -0.55 3.64
N LYS A 173 19.66 -1.64 2.87
CA LYS A 173 18.78 -2.82 2.92
C LYS A 173 18.65 -3.34 4.35
N ASN A 174 19.78 -3.52 5.03
CA ASN A 174 19.82 -4.06 6.39
C ASN A 174 19.13 -3.15 7.41
N LEU A 175 19.28 -1.82 7.29
CA LEU A 175 18.59 -0.85 8.14
C LEU A 175 17.07 -0.93 7.96
N ILE A 176 16.59 -1.00 6.71
CA ILE A 176 15.16 -1.11 6.41
C ILE A 176 14.55 -2.36 7.07
N ILE A 177 15.26 -3.48 6.99
CA ILE A 177 14.76 -4.77 7.49
C ILE A 177 14.86 -4.86 9.01
N ASN A 178 15.99 -4.43 9.60
CA ASN A 178 16.35 -4.75 10.98
C ASN A 178 16.13 -3.61 11.98
N ASN A 179 16.07 -2.36 11.52
CA ASN A 179 16.05 -1.18 12.39
C ASN A 179 14.73 -0.41 12.30
N LEU A 180 14.01 -0.51 11.19
CA LEU A 180 12.67 0.07 11.10
C LEU A 180 11.65 -0.81 11.84
N ILE A 181 10.91 -0.20 12.76
CA ILE A 181 9.88 -0.84 13.57
C ILE A 181 8.52 -0.17 13.33
N VAL A 182 7.46 -0.96 13.48
CA VAL A 182 6.07 -0.52 13.42
C VAL A 182 5.29 -1.14 14.56
N VAL A 183 4.17 -0.50 14.93
CA VAL A 183 3.15 -1.16 15.75
C VAL A 183 2.26 -1.96 14.79
N SER A 184 2.36 -3.29 14.85
CA SER A 184 1.47 -4.18 14.12
C SER A 184 0.19 -4.39 14.91
N ILE A 185 -0.93 -3.98 14.32
CA ILE A 185 -2.27 -4.17 14.85
C ILE A 185 -2.95 -5.22 13.99
N VAL A 186 -3.28 -6.35 14.58
CA VAL A 186 -4.00 -7.45 13.94
C VAL A 186 -5.43 -7.44 14.45
N LEU A 187 -6.36 -7.18 13.54
CA LEU A 187 -7.79 -7.26 13.77
C LEU A 187 -8.24 -8.71 13.81
N ASP A 188 -9.26 -9.00 14.62
CA ASP A 188 -9.92 -10.29 14.63
C ASP A 188 -10.81 -10.42 13.38
N ARG A 189 -11.17 -11.65 13.02
CA ARG A 189 -11.98 -11.90 11.81
C ARG A 189 -13.38 -11.28 11.87
N ASP A 190 -13.89 -11.08 13.09
CA ASP A 190 -15.20 -10.50 13.35
C ASP A 190 -15.16 -8.96 13.53
N ASP A 191 -13.97 -8.37 13.58
CA ASP A 191 -13.82 -6.91 13.61
C ASP A 191 -14.30 -6.32 12.28
N ASN A 192 -14.89 -5.12 12.32
CA ASN A 192 -15.26 -4.41 11.11
C ASN A 192 -14.09 -3.53 10.62
N PRO A 193 -13.38 -3.91 9.55
CA PRO A 193 -12.22 -3.15 9.08
C PRO A 193 -12.60 -1.73 8.62
N HIS A 194 -13.87 -1.45 8.32
CA HIS A 194 -14.36 -0.12 7.94
C HIS A 194 -14.28 0.85 9.10
N LEU A 195 -14.83 0.44 10.24
CA LEU A 195 -14.90 1.31 11.41
C LEU A 195 -13.51 1.62 11.93
N VAL A 196 -12.61 0.62 11.86
CA VAL A 196 -11.20 0.82 12.17
C VAL A 196 -10.56 1.77 11.16
N PHE A 197 -10.78 1.57 9.86
CA PHE A 197 -10.24 2.44 8.81
C PHE A 197 -10.75 3.89 8.94
N GLU A 198 -12.06 4.10 9.11
CA GLU A 198 -12.65 5.42 9.30
C GLU A 198 -12.10 6.08 10.58
N SER A 199 -12.02 5.34 11.68
CA SER A 199 -11.48 5.86 12.93
C SER A 199 -10.01 6.27 12.81
N LEU A 200 -9.20 5.55 12.02
CA LEU A 200 -7.79 5.87 11.80
C LEU A 200 -7.62 7.05 10.82
N ASN A 201 -8.41 7.07 9.74
CA ASN A 201 -8.32 8.11 8.71
C ASN A 201 -9.04 9.40 9.07
N ALA A 202 -9.92 9.41 10.08
CA ALA A 202 -10.53 10.63 10.60
C ALA A 202 -9.51 11.70 11.02
N LYS A 203 -8.25 11.31 11.27
CA LYS A 203 -7.14 12.20 11.62
C LYS A 203 -6.21 12.51 10.42
N GLY A 204 -6.44 11.93 9.25
CA GLY A 204 -5.58 12.03 8.05
C GLY A 204 -6.22 12.82 6.89
N ARG A 205 -5.73 12.58 5.66
CA ARG A 205 -6.30 13.20 4.44
C ARG A 205 -7.75 12.71 4.25
N ALA A 206 -8.71 13.65 4.21
CA ALA A 206 -10.12 13.33 4.14
C ALA A 206 -10.50 12.57 2.85
N LEU A 207 -11.30 11.51 3.00
CA LEU A 207 -11.90 10.77 1.89
C LEU A 207 -13.01 11.60 1.23
N THR A 208 -13.20 11.45 -0.08
CA THR A 208 -14.37 12.03 -0.72
C THR A 208 -15.64 11.25 -0.34
N GLN A 209 -16.82 11.86 -0.48
CA GLN A 209 -18.09 11.18 -0.23
C GLN A 209 -18.28 9.98 -1.17
N SER A 210 -17.88 10.11 -2.44
CA SER A 210 -17.87 8.99 -3.38
C SER A 210 -16.93 7.87 -2.95
N ASP A 211 -15.77 8.18 -2.36
CA ASP A 211 -14.89 7.16 -1.80
C ASP A 211 -15.57 6.45 -0.64
N LEU A 212 -16.17 7.17 0.32
CA LEU A 212 -16.89 6.54 1.44
C LEU A 212 -17.98 5.58 0.96
N ILE A 213 -18.74 5.96 -0.07
CA ILE A 213 -19.80 5.12 -0.64
C ILE A 213 -19.22 3.89 -1.35
N ARG A 214 -18.16 4.07 -2.17
CA ARG A 214 -17.42 2.95 -2.79
C ARG A 214 -16.98 1.97 -1.73
N ASN A 215 -16.40 2.50 -0.67
CA ASN A 215 -15.77 1.73 0.38
C ASN A 215 -16.81 0.90 1.11
N TYR A 216 -17.90 1.54 1.53
CA TYR A 216 -19.03 0.85 2.15
C TYR A 216 -19.58 -0.26 1.26
N PHE A 217 -19.75 -0.01 -0.05
CA PHE A 217 -20.31 -0.99 -0.98
C PHE A 217 -19.38 -2.19 -1.22
N LEU A 218 -18.12 -1.96 -1.59
CA LEU A 218 -17.15 -3.04 -1.84
C LEU A 218 -16.91 -3.89 -0.61
N MET A 219 -17.05 -3.33 0.58
CA MET A 219 -16.92 -4.07 1.83
C MET A 219 -18.07 -5.04 2.12
N LYS A 220 -19.26 -4.83 1.53
CA LYS A 220 -20.36 -5.80 1.63
C LYS A 220 -20.18 -6.98 0.67
N ILE A 221 -19.14 -6.94 -0.15
CA ILE A 221 -18.83 -7.93 -1.17
C ILE A 221 -17.65 -8.77 -0.69
N HIS A 222 -17.76 -10.09 -0.86
CA HIS A 222 -16.69 -11.02 -0.52
C HIS A 222 -15.42 -10.69 -1.32
N ILE A 223 -14.23 -10.80 -0.70
CA ILE A 223 -12.95 -10.36 -1.30
C ILE A 223 -12.69 -10.95 -2.69
N ASN A 224 -13.11 -12.20 -2.92
CA ASN A 224 -12.96 -12.88 -4.22
C ASN A 224 -13.84 -12.28 -5.33
N ASP A 225 -14.96 -11.65 -4.97
CA ASP A 225 -15.92 -11.05 -5.92
C ASP A 225 -15.71 -9.53 -6.09
N GLN A 226 -14.97 -8.90 -5.17
CA GLN A 226 -14.75 -7.45 -5.17
C GLN A 226 -14.13 -6.97 -6.48
N GLU A 227 -13.17 -7.72 -7.02
CA GLU A 227 -12.48 -7.34 -8.25
C GLU A 227 -13.43 -7.34 -9.45
N LYS A 228 -14.21 -8.41 -9.60
CA LYS A 228 -15.23 -8.52 -10.64
C LYS A 228 -16.25 -7.39 -10.54
N ILE A 229 -16.82 -7.18 -9.35
CA ILE A 229 -17.86 -6.16 -9.16
C ILE A 229 -17.30 -4.75 -9.37
N TYR A 230 -16.07 -4.50 -8.92
CA TYR A 230 -15.40 -3.24 -9.16
C TYR A 230 -15.18 -3.01 -10.65
N SER A 231 -14.65 -3.98 -11.40
CA SER A 231 -14.33 -3.82 -12.81
C SER A 231 -15.57 -3.73 -13.71
N GLU A 232 -16.60 -4.52 -13.44
CA GLU A 232 -17.79 -4.60 -14.29
C GLU A 232 -18.81 -3.48 -14.02
N TYR A 233 -18.92 -3.01 -12.78
CA TYR A 233 -19.98 -2.06 -12.39
C TYR A 233 -19.43 -0.74 -11.86
N TRP A 234 -18.52 -0.78 -10.88
CA TRP A 234 -18.08 0.44 -10.20
C TRP A 234 -17.18 1.32 -11.08
N LYS A 235 -16.13 0.73 -11.66
CA LYS A 235 -15.12 1.45 -12.44
C LYS A 235 -15.73 2.13 -13.67
N PRO A 236 -16.60 1.49 -14.50
CA PRO A 236 -17.24 2.18 -15.62
C PRO A 236 -18.09 3.38 -15.18
N MET A 237 -18.81 3.27 -14.06
CA MET A 237 -19.57 4.38 -13.48
C MET A 237 -18.64 5.50 -13.00
N GLN A 238 -17.55 5.16 -12.29
CA GLN A 238 -16.58 6.12 -11.79
C GLN A 238 -15.86 6.84 -12.94
N ASP A 239 -15.42 6.12 -13.96
CA ASP A 239 -14.73 6.68 -15.13
C ASP A 239 -15.69 7.63 -15.90
N SER A 240 -16.95 7.23 -16.09
CA SER A 240 -17.96 8.03 -16.80
C SER A 240 -18.34 9.32 -16.09
N LEU A 241 -18.38 9.31 -14.75
CA LEU A 241 -18.82 10.44 -13.95
C LEU A 241 -17.66 11.30 -13.43
N SER A 242 -16.46 10.72 -13.29
CA SER A 242 -15.24 11.37 -12.80
C SER A 242 -15.51 12.22 -11.55
N GLU A 243 -15.25 13.54 -11.60
CA GLU A 243 -15.46 14.47 -10.48
C GLU A 243 -16.94 14.62 -10.06
N ASN A 244 -17.87 14.32 -10.97
CA ASN A 244 -19.31 14.46 -10.73
C ASN A 244 -19.93 13.24 -10.02
N LEU A 245 -19.14 12.19 -9.75
CA LEU A 245 -19.66 10.95 -9.15
C LEU A 245 -20.39 11.19 -7.83
N THR A 246 -19.82 12.01 -6.95
CA THR A 246 -20.46 12.36 -5.66
C THR A 246 -21.81 13.07 -5.88
N GLU A 247 -21.87 14.01 -6.81
CA GLU A 247 -23.08 14.80 -7.08
C GLU A 247 -24.17 13.93 -7.73
N PHE A 248 -23.78 13.08 -8.67
CA PHE A 248 -24.68 12.12 -9.30
C PHE A 248 -25.32 11.17 -8.28
N ILE A 249 -24.52 10.55 -7.41
CA ILE A 249 -25.05 9.63 -6.38
C ILE A 249 -26.03 10.37 -5.46
N ARG A 250 -25.72 11.63 -5.09
CA ARG A 250 -26.63 12.45 -4.29
C ARG A 250 -27.96 12.69 -5.02
N HIS A 251 -27.91 13.15 -6.27
CA HIS A 251 -29.12 13.38 -7.08
C HIS A 251 -29.93 12.10 -7.25
N TYR A 252 -29.28 10.96 -7.48
CA TYR A 252 -29.93 9.67 -7.61
C TYR A 252 -30.67 9.28 -6.32
N LEU A 253 -30.04 9.42 -5.15
CA LEU A 253 -30.68 9.13 -3.85
C LEU A 253 -31.84 10.09 -3.54
N MET A 254 -31.78 11.32 -4.06
CA MET A 254 -32.83 12.33 -3.90
C MET A 254 -34.01 12.16 -4.89
N LYS A 255 -33.87 11.28 -5.90
CA LYS A 255 -34.90 11.07 -6.94
C LYS A 255 -36.28 10.71 -6.38
N ASN A 256 -36.33 10.04 -5.23
CA ASN A 256 -37.58 9.61 -4.58
C ASN A 256 -38.03 10.56 -3.44
N GLY A 257 -37.58 11.83 -3.44
CA GLY A 257 -38.06 12.85 -2.51
C GLY A 257 -37.40 12.87 -1.12
N LYS A 258 -36.33 12.09 -0.90
CA LYS A 258 -35.53 12.17 0.33
C LYS A 258 -34.48 13.27 0.20
N GLN A 259 -34.38 14.18 1.17
CA GLN A 259 -33.37 15.24 1.15
C GLN A 259 -32.03 14.73 1.69
N VAL A 260 -31.03 14.55 0.83
CA VAL A 260 -29.66 14.20 1.24
C VAL A 260 -28.85 15.49 1.33
N LYS A 261 -28.63 16.00 2.56
CA LYS A 261 -27.84 17.22 2.77
C LYS A 261 -26.36 16.98 2.42
N LYS A 262 -25.73 17.97 1.79
CA LYS A 262 -24.27 18.02 1.65
C LYS A 262 -23.68 18.24 3.05
N MET A 263 -23.17 17.19 3.68
CA MET A 263 -22.42 17.36 4.93
C MET A 263 -21.14 18.12 4.61
N LYS A 264 -21.01 19.35 5.14
CA LYS A 264 -19.70 19.92 5.39
C LYS A 264 -19.15 19.15 6.58
N PHE A 265 -18.12 18.34 6.39
CA PHE A 265 -17.33 17.86 7.52
C PHE A 265 -16.59 19.08 8.09
N THR A 266 -17.24 19.83 8.98
CA THR A 266 -16.55 20.71 9.92
C THR A 266 -16.05 19.83 11.04
N LEU A 267 -14.75 19.55 11.04
CA LEU A 267 -14.04 18.95 12.16
C LEU A 267 -14.24 19.86 13.39
N HIS A 268 -14.69 19.30 14.51
CA HIS A 268 -14.49 19.85 15.85
C HIS A 268 -13.36 19.07 16.50
#